data_AF-A0A8T6TIQ9-F1
#
_entry.id   AF-A0A8T6TIQ9-F1
#
_cell.length_a   1.000
_cell.length_b   1.000
_cell.length_c   1.000
_cell.angle_alpha   90.00
_cell.angle_beta   90.00
_cell.angle_gamma   90.00
#
_symmetry.space_group_name_H-M   'P 1'
#
loop_
_entity.id
_entity.type
_entity.pdbx_description
1 polymer ?
#
loop_
_entity_poly.entity_id
_entity_poly.type
_entity_poly.pdbx_seq_one_letter_code
_entity_poly.pdbx_strand_id
1 'polypeptide(L)'
;MFVITKREFVANIKSFRSIVMVLILALIMVGAAMGFASLSTSETTEEDMRYNVMAMDPDGLANDLVVFVYEKHTLKPVVDRPIFLGIEELEIPEYNGTTDANGQWVAKDLTPGFHWLNIEHPEGAVGGGGGPFGGGGSTTASTYIYIAHNSSVPWPHLGVRSWQDDIRDTETLSDVAVHVVDLNGTPVQGATVILGTLTNTTNAQGVTTFLKVKKGTHVITAMGAGLDGADMVEVSQKETERDPFSFALEGPDEILRLVAAIAIGLVGPIYAIVLCFDSVFRERLTGSIDYLLCRPMGRRAVLLGKFVGILAALMVPISAVSLLGVGVVWQYAGKAPTGELVIGFIIYTIFLIAIFVLLQMIFSTLAKTTGTAILSGIGVWIFFFMLFDLILLLVSYLADLSGDAQVEFFNRASFFNPISIYSLCIAQLGTDTPIQGVPDWAPPVALVMLTVILLLAAMEIFTRRVTE
;
A
#
# COMPACT_ATOMS: atom_id res chain seq x y z
N MET A 1 -34.72 -22.02 -18.30
CA MET A 1 -33.45 -21.45 -17.79
C MET A 1 -33.38 -21.51 -16.26
N PHE A 2 -34.24 -20.77 -15.53
CA PHE A 2 -34.19 -20.69 -14.05
C PHE A 2 -34.17 -22.04 -13.31
N VAL A 3 -34.96 -23.03 -13.78
CA VAL A 3 -34.98 -24.39 -13.19
C VAL A 3 -33.61 -25.09 -13.32
N ILE A 4 -32.92 -24.90 -14.44
CA ILE A 4 -31.57 -25.46 -14.67
C ILE A 4 -30.58 -24.77 -13.74
N THR A 5 -30.62 -23.44 -13.67
CA THR A 5 -29.76 -22.64 -12.79
C THR A 5 -29.89 -23.07 -11.34
N LYS A 6 -31.12 -23.21 -10.82
CA LYS A 6 -31.36 -23.66 -9.44
C LYS A 6 -30.82 -25.07 -9.19
N ARG A 7 -31.03 -26.00 -10.13
CA ARG A 7 -30.54 -27.38 -10.01
C ARG A 7 -29.01 -27.42 -9.93
N GLU A 8 -28.34 -26.72 -10.83
CA GLU A 8 -26.88 -26.65 -10.89
C GLU A 8 -26.29 -25.99 -9.64
N PHE A 9 -26.92 -24.91 -9.17
CA PHE A 9 -26.51 -24.23 -7.95
C PHE A 9 -26.51 -25.18 -6.74
N VAL A 10 -27.66 -25.82 -6.49
CA VAL A 10 -27.84 -26.70 -5.33
C VAL A 10 -26.94 -27.94 -5.40
N ALA A 11 -26.73 -28.49 -6.60
CA ALA A 11 -25.87 -29.66 -6.78
C ALA A 11 -24.39 -29.34 -6.48
N ASN A 12 -23.90 -28.19 -6.95
CA ASN A 12 -22.50 -27.83 -6.81
C ASN A 12 -22.16 -27.30 -5.42
N ILE A 13 -23.02 -26.49 -4.81
CA ILE A 13 -22.75 -25.90 -3.48
C ILE A 13 -22.65 -26.97 -2.37
N LYS A 14 -23.42 -28.07 -2.49
CA LYS A 14 -23.41 -29.18 -1.52
C LYS A 14 -22.34 -30.23 -1.80
N SER A 15 -21.60 -30.09 -2.90
CA SER A 15 -20.64 -31.11 -3.30
C SER A 15 -19.43 -31.15 -2.37
N PHE A 16 -18.93 -32.34 -2.04
CA PHE A 16 -17.73 -32.51 -1.21
C PHE A 16 -16.52 -31.74 -1.77
N ARG A 17 -16.33 -31.79 -3.09
CA ARG A 17 -15.30 -31.00 -3.79
C ARG A 17 -15.41 -29.50 -3.54
N SER A 18 -16.62 -28.96 -3.46
CA SER A 18 -16.86 -27.55 -3.16
C SER A 18 -16.45 -27.24 -1.72
N ILE A 19 -16.89 -28.05 -0.76
CA ILE A 19 -16.56 -27.86 0.66
C ILE A 19 -15.04 -27.86 0.89
N VAL A 20 -14.32 -28.81 0.28
CA VAL A 20 -12.86 -28.89 0.37
C VAL A 20 -12.19 -27.64 -0.21
N MET A 21 -12.63 -27.18 -1.39
CA MET A 21 -12.06 -25.98 -2.02
C MET A 21 -12.33 -24.70 -1.24
N VAL A 22 -13.52 -24.57 -0.63
CA VAL A 22 -13.85 -23.43 0.24
C VAL A 22 -12.97 -23.41 1.48
N LEU A 23 -12.70 -24.58 2.06
CA LEU A 23 -11.82 -24.69 3.23
C LEU A 23 -10.37 -24.34 2.88
N ILE A 24 -9.87 -24.80 1.72
CA ILE A 24 -8.54 -24.42 1.22
C ILE A 24 -8.47 -22.91 0.97
N LEU A 25 -9.48 -22.33 0.31
CA LEU A 25 -9.55 -20.90 0.07
C LEU A 25 -9.56 -20.11 1.38
N ALA A 26 -10.34 -20.54 2.37
CA ALA A 26 -10.40 -19.89 3.68
C ALA A 26 -9.05 -19.93 4.40
N LEU A 27 -8.37 -21.09 4.38
CA LEU A 27 -7.06 -21.23 5.00
C LEU A 27 -6.01 -20.32 4.34
N ILE A 28 -6.00 -20.27 3.00
CA ILE A 28 -5.05 -19.44 2.25
C ILE A 28 -5.38 -17.95 2.42
N MET A 29 -6.65 -17.56 2.34
CA MET A 29 -7.07 -16.15 2.51
C MET A 29 -6.75 -15.64 3.91
N VAL A 30 -7.11 -16.39 4.96
CA VAL A 30 -6.84 -16.00 6.35
C VAL A 30 -5.34 -16.05 6.64
N GLY A 31 -4.65 -17.09 6.19
CA GLY A 31 -3.20 -17.23 6.37
C GLY A 31 -2.41 -16.12 5.66
N ALA A 32 -2.78 -15.78 4.43
CA ALA A 32 -2.19 -14.67 3.70
C ALA A 32 -2.50 -13.33 4.37
N ALA A 33 -3.75 -13.09 4.77
CA ALA A 33 -4.13 -11.87 5.46
C ALA A 33 -3.35 -11.68 6.77
N MET A 34 -3.22 -12.72 7.60
CA MET A 34 -2.43 -12.67 8.84
C MET A 34 -0.94 -12.51 8.55
N GLY A 35 -0.39 -13.26 7.60
CA GLY A 35 1.03 -13.25 7.26
C GLY A 35 1.47 -11.89 6.71
N PHE A 36 0.75 -11.36 5.73
CA PHE A 36 1.08 -10.05 5.14
C PHE A 36 0.77 -8.90 6.09
N ALA A 37 -0.27 -8.98 6.91
CA ALA A 37 -0.51 -7.95 7.92
C ALA A 37 0.58 -7.91 9.01
N SER A 38 1.23 -9.05 9.29
CA SER A 38 2.40 -9.06 10.20
C SER A 38 3.69 -8.54 9.57
N LEU A 39 3.76 -8.49 8.23
CA LEU A 39 4.91 -7.98 7.47
C LEU A 39 4.77 -6.51 7.08
N SER A 40 3.55 -5.98 7.09
CA SER A 40 3.31 -4.55 7.02
C SER A 40 4.03 -3.92 8.21
N THR A 41 4.95 -2.99 7.93
CA THR A 41 5.33 -2.00 8.92
C THR A 41 4.02 -1.39 9.34
N SER A 42 3.51 -1.79 10.51
CA SER A 42 2.45 -1.03 11.16
C SER A 42 2.88 0.43 11.04
N GLU A 43 1.94 1.33 10.83
CA GLU A 43 2.03 2.57 11.57
C GLU A 43 2.12 2.18 13.06
N THR A 44 3.29 1.72 13.49
CA THR A 44 3.83 2.06 14.78
C THR A 44 3.63 3.56 14.83
N THR A 45 3.09 4.02 15.94
CA THR A 45 2.92 5.41 16.37
C THR A 45 4.27 6.16 16.37
N GLU A 46 4.96 6.16 15.23
CA GLU A 46 6.41 6.25 15.08
C GLU A 46 6.84 7.64 14.62
N GLU A 47 5.92 8.51 14.23
CA GLU A 47 6.27 9.89 13.88
C GLU A 47 5.40 10.95 14.57
N ASP A 48 4.79 10.68 15.73
CA ASP A 48 3.95 11.71 16.35
C ASP A 48 4.76 12.81 17.08
N MET A 49 6.09 12.71 17.13
CA MET A 49 6.95 13.69 17.80
C MET A 49 8.00 14.24 16.84
N ARG A 50 8.20 15.56 16.90
CA ARG A 50 9.26 16.31 16.22
C ARG A 50 10.13 16.95 17.28
N TYR A 51 11.44 16.98 17.03
CA TYR A 51 12.39 17.71 17.86
C TYR A 51 13.12 18.75 17.02
N ASN A 52 13.25 19.94 17.58
CA ASN A 52 14.04 21.04 17.04
C ASN A 52 15.14 21.35 18.03
N VAL A 53 16.37 21.44 17.54
CA VAL A 53 17.52 21.74 18.39
C VAL A 53 18.07 23.10 18.00
N MET A 54 18.22 24.02 18.94
CA MET A 54 18.72 25.36 18.69
C MET A 54 19.94 25.59 19.57
N ALA A 55 21.07 25.93 18.95
CA ALA A 55 22.23 26.42 19.70
C ALA A 55 21.93 27.86 20.16
N MET A 56 22.26 28.16 21.40
CA MET A 56 22.16 29.50 21.96
C MET A 56 23.55 30.05 22.23
N ASP A 57 23.66 31.36 22.08
CA ASP A 57 24.90 32.08 22.36
C ASP A 57 24.64 33.32 23.23
N PRO A 58 24.15 33.17 24.48
CA PRO A 58 23.83 34.30 25.34
C PRO A 58 25.09 35.01 25.86
N ASP A 59 26.23 34.32 25.86
CA ASP A 59 27.51 34.71 26.45
C ASP A 59 28.65 34.91 25.43
N GLY A 60 28.41 34.63 24.14
CA GLY A 60 29.39 34.79 23.06
C GLY A 60 30.32 33.58 22.86
N LEU A 61 30.03 32.44 23.51
CA LEU A 61 30.82 31.21 23.49
C LEU A 61 30.16 30.04 22.74
N ALA A 62 28.88 30.15 22.34
CA ALA A 62 28.11 29.11 21.62
C ALA A 62 28.20 27.72 22.29
N ASN A 63 28.02 27.68 23.60
CA ASN A 63 28.12 26.51 24.49
C ASN A 63 26.76 26.05 25.05
N ASP A 64 25.67 26.78 24.79
CA ASP A 64 24.34 26.44 25.29
C ASP A 64 23.49 25.81 24.17
N LEU A 65 22.70 24.80 24.53
CA LEU A 65 21.82 24.07 23.61
C LEU A 65 20.40 24.01 24.16
N VAL A 66 19.43 24.26 23.30
CA VAL A 66 18.02 24.09 23.63
C VAL A 66 17.36 23.14 22.67
N VAL A 67 16.72 22.12 23.23
CA VAL A 67 15.93 21.14 22.49
C VAL A 67 14.46 21.40 22.77
N PHE A 68 13.70 21.61 21.72
CA PHE A 68 12.25 21.73 21.78
C PHE A 68 11.61 20.47 21.19
N VAL A 69 10.67 19.87 21.92
CA VAL A 69 9.94 18.68 21.51
C VAL A 69 8.46 19.04 21.35
N TYR A 70 7.95 18.82 20.15
CA TYR A 70 6.56 19.10 19.78
C TYR A 70 5.88 17.87 19.19
N GLU A 71 4.57 17.78 19.34
CA GLU A 71 3.76 16.80 18.62
C GLU A 71 3.66 17.18 17.14
N LYS A 72 3.90 16.23 16.23
CA LYS A 72 4.04 16.48 14.78
C LYS A 72 2.83 17.19 14.18
N HIS A 73 1.62 16.74 14.52
CA HIS A 73 0.39 17.22 13.89
C HIS A 73 -0.24 18.42 14.60
N THR A 74 -0.11 18.51 15.92
CA THR A 74 -0.78 19.55 16.71
C THR A 74 0.15 20.71 17.06
N LEU A 75 1.48 20.53 16.89
CA LEU A 75 2.53 21.45 17.29
C LEU A 75 2.44 21.84 18.78
N LYS A 76 1.85 20.98 19.60
CA LYS A 76 1.78 21.17 21.05
C LYS A 76 3.10 20.75 21.68
N PRO A 77 3.57 21.50 22.69
CA PRO A 77 4.75 21.13 23.44
C PRO A 77 4.54 19.81 24.19
N VAL A 78 5.53 18.92 24.12
CA VAL A 78 5.49 17.64 24.83
C VAL A 78 6.21 17.79 26.17
N VAL A 79 5.46 17.66 27.27
CA VAL A 79 5.96 17.86 28.64
C VAL A 79 6.52 16.54 29.20
N ASP A 80 7.50 16.65 30.11
CA ASP A 80 8.10 15.55 30.87
C ASP A 80 8.81 14.48 30.03
N ARG A 81 9.37 14.87 28.87
CA ARG A 81 10.07 13.93 27.98
C ARG A 81 11.54 13.76 28.35
N PRO A 82 12.02 12.52 28.59
CA PRO A 82 13.42 12.27 28.88
C PRO A 82 14.30 12.59 27.68
N ILE A 83 15.33 13.41 27.91
CA ILE A 83 16.35 13.76 26.94
C ILE A 83 17.72 13.45 27.55
N PHE A 84 18.56 12.79 26.75
CA PHE A 84 19.91 12.40 27.10
C PHE A 84 20.88 12.95 26.07
N LEU A 85 21.91 13.66 26.53
CA LEU A 85 22.98 14.19 25.68
C LEU A 85 24.32 13.67 26.23
N GLY A 86 25.14 13.10 25.36
CA GLY A 86 26.47 12.60 25.71
C GLY A 86 27.51 12.92 24.64
N ILE A 87 28.78 12.90 25.03
CA ILE A 87 29.92 13.09 24.11
C ILE A 87 30.19 11.78 23.37
N GLU A 88 30.57 11.84 22.10
CA GLU A 88 30.90 10.65 21.28
C GLU A 88 31.95 9.72 21.93
N GLU A 89 32.88 10.26 22.73
CA GLU A 89 33.93 9.50 23.42
C GLU A 89 33.46 8.80 24.72
N LEU A 90 32.24 9.10 25.20
CA LEU A 90 31.65 8.51 26.41
C LEU A 90 30.29 7.86 26.12
N GLU A 91 30.14 6.57 26.44
CA GLU A 91 28.87 5.83 26.35
C GLU A 91 27.84 6.20 27.45
N ILE A 92 28.17 7.15 28.33
CA ILE A 92 27.31 7.60 29.43
C ILE A 92 26.84 9.03 29.11
N PRO A 93 25.53 9.33 29.20
CA PRO A 93 25.03 10.70 29.00
C PRO A 93 25.63 11.62 30.07
N GLU A 94 26.25 12.70 29.63
CA GLU A 94 26.81 13.73 30.52
C GLU A 94 25.73 14.69 31.00
N TYR A 95 24.70 14.90 30.19
CA TYR A 95 23.55 15.74 30.51
C TYR A 95 22.25 14.93 30.34
N ASN A 96 21.40 14.98 31.35
CA ASN A 96 20.07 14.37 31.32
C ASN A 96 19.03 15.33 31.90
N GLY A 97 17.79 15.20 31.44
CA GLY A 97 16.66 15.92 32.02
C GLY A 97 15.37 15.64 31.30
N THR A 98 14.32 16.36 31.69
CA THR A 98 13.00 16.26 31.08
C THR A 98 12.58 17.60 30.47
N THR A 99 11.75 17.56 29.42
CA THR A 99 11.18 18.77 28.83
C THR A 99 10.22 19.48 29.79
N ASP A 100 10.22 20.81 29.77
CA ASP A 100 9.37 21.66 30.59
C ASP A 100 7.94 21.80 30.03
N ALA A 101 7.12 22.66 30.64
CA ALA A 101 5.74 22.92 30.20
C ALA A 101 5.61 23.52 28.78
N ASN A 102 6.71 24.03 28.22
CA ASN A 102 6.81 24.53 26.86
C ASN A 102 7.51 23.52 25.93
N GLY A 103 7.73 22.28 26.37
CA GLY A 103 8.38 21.23 25.59
C GLY A 103 9.88 21.47 25.43
N GLN A 104 10.45 22.35 26.24
CA GLN A 104 11.82 22.82 26.13
C GLN A 104 12.73 22.11 27.13
N TRP A 105 13.93 21.76 26.69
CA TRP A 105 15.02 21.30 27.54
C TRP A 105 16.28 22.09 27.21
N VAL A 106 17.03 22.51 28.23
CA VAL A 106 18.20 23.38 28.09
C VAL A 106 19.41 22.69 28.70
N ALA A 107 20.46 22.52 27.90
CA ALA A 107 21.80 22.17 28.36
C ALA A 107 22.69 23.40 28.27
N LYS A 108 23.50 23.62 29.31
CA LYS A 108 24.41 24.77 29.42
C LYS A 108 25.85 24.33 29.56
N ASP A 109 26.77 25.21 29.17
CA ASP A 109 28.22 25.03 29.34
C ASP A 109 28.78 23.77 28.65
N LEU A 110 28.31 23.46 27.44
CA LEU A 110 28.71 22.26 26.70
C LEU A 110 30.17 22.34 26.22
N THR A 111 30.85 21.19 26.32
CA THR A 111 32.22 21.02 25.84
C THR A 111 32.28 21.01 24.31
N PRO A 112 33.32 21.58 23.68
CA PRO A 112 33.48 21.50 22.23
C PRO A 112 33.68 20.05 21.78
N GLY A 113 32.96 19.63 20.75
CA GLY A 113 33.04 18.26 20.24
C GLY A 113 31.73 17.76 19.63
N PHE A 114 31.74 16.50 19.21
CA PHE A 114 30.53 15.79 18.79
C PHE A 114 29.78 15.26 20.01
N HIS A 115 28.51 15.62 20.09
CA HIS A 115 27.57 15.12 21.08
C HIS A 115 26.48 14.32 20.39
N TRP A 116 26.15 13.15 20.93
CA TRP A 116 24.95 12.41 20.56
C TRP A 116 23.80 12.86 21.46
N LEU A 117 22.64 13.08 20.84
CA LEU A 117 21.39 13.45 21.49
C LEU A 117 20.40 12.31 21.29
N ASN A 118 19.90 11.78 22.39
CA ASN A 118 18.91 10.71 22.46
C ASN A 118 17.63 11.24 23.13
N ILE A 119 16.51 11.08 22.44
CA ILE A 119 15.18 11.45 22.94
C ILE A 119 14.34 10.17 23.01
N GLU A 120 13.82 9.84 24.20
CA GLU A 120 12.99 8.66 24.37
C GLU A 120 11.59 8.87 23.79
N HIS A 121 11.15 7.91 22.97
CA HIS A 121 9.79 7.83 22.49
C HIS A 121 8.82 7.41 23.62
N PRO A 122 7.51 7.73 23.51
CA PRO A 122 6.52 7.25 24.48
C PRO A 122 6.57 5.73 24.62
N GLU A 123 6.28 5.20 25.80
CA GLU A 123 6.21 3.76 26.04
C GLU A 123 5.32 3.08 24.96
N GLY A 124 5.94 2.23 24.14
CA GLY A 124 5.28 1.52 23.03
C GLY A 124 5.56 2.08 21.62
N ALA A 125 6.24 3.21 21.48
CA ALA A 125 6.71 3.72 20.19
C ALA A 125 8.16 3.28 19.94
N VAL A 126 8.39 2.74 18.75
CA VAL A 126 9.63 2.12 18.31
C VAL A 126 10.06 2.91 17.09
N GLY A 127 11.14 3.68 17.15
CA GLY A 127 11.71 4.50 16.08
C GLY A 127 12.76 3.78 15.23
N GLY A 128 12.74 4.03 13.94
CA GLY A 128 13.69 3.51 12.95
C GLY A 128 15.07 4.13 13.07
N GLY A 129 15.98 3.46 13.78
CA GLY A 129 17.41 3.73 13.73
C GLY A 129 18.02 3.15 12.45
N GLY A 130 18.45 4.01 11.53
CA GLY A 130 19.17 3.63 10.32
C GLY A 130 20.64 3.29 10.61
N GLY A 131 20.89 2.04 11.02
CA GLY A 131 22.23 1.45 11.06
C GLY A 131 22.47 0.48 9.89
N PRO A 132 23.72 0.26 9.43
CA PRO A 132 24.04 -0.55 8.24
C PRO A 132 23.71 -2.06 8.37
N PHE A 133 23.26 -2.51 9.53
CA PHE A 133 22.91 -3.90 9.79
C PHE A 133 21.60 -3.99 10.58
N GLY A 134 20.48 -4.04 9.85
CA GLY A 134 19.24 -4.67 10.31
C GLY A 134 18.40 -3.85 11.31
N GLY A 135 17.13 -3.70 10.98
CA GLY A 135 16.12 -3.04 11.80
C GLY A 135 15.96 -3.73 13.16
N GLY A 136 16.56 -3.13 14.18
CA GLY A 136 16.12 -3.20 15.55
C GLY A 136 15.42 -1.89 15.84
N GLY A 137 14.12 -1.96 16.08
CA GLY A 137 13.36 -0.80 16.46
C GLY A 137 13.91 -0.16 17.74
N SER A 138 14.33 1.09 17.66
CA SER A 138 14.92 1.85 18.75
C SER A 138 13.83 2.66 19.43
N THR A 139 13.58 2.50 20.73
CA THR A 139 12.68 3.39 21.50
C THR A 139 13.23 4.82 21.64
N THR A 140 14.30 5.16 20.92
CA THR A 140 15.07 6.39 21.07
C THR A 140 15.39 6.98 19.70
N ALA A 141 15.06 8.25 19.49
CA ALA A 141 15.53 9.02 18.35
C ALA A 141 16.93 9.55 18.65
N SER A 142 17.91 9.19 17.82
CA SER A 142 19.31 9.56 17.99
C SER A 142 19.74 10.54 16.89
N THR A 143 20.30 11.69 17.27
CA THR A 143 20.96 12.62 16.32
C THR A 143 22.33 13.02 16.85
N TYR A 144 23.25 13.32 15.94
CA TYR A 144 24.57 13.85 16.27
C TYR A 144 24.61 15.36 16.05
N ILE A 145 25.23 16.08 16.98
CA ILE A 145 25.35 17.54 16.97
C ILE A 145 26.80 17.90 17.24
N TYR A 146 27.35 18.79 16.42
CA TYR A 146 28.69 19.33 16.63
C TYR A 146 28.61 20.69 17.33
N ILE A 147 29.31 20.83 18.46
CA ILE A 147 29.40 22.08 19.22
C ILE A 147 30.79 22.68 19.01
N ALA A 148 30.82 23.91 18.48
CA ALA A 148 32.03 24.64 18.18
C ALA A 148 32.07 25.96 18.95
N HIS A 149 33.11 26.17 19.76
CA HIS A 149 33.39 27.49 20.35
C HIS A 149 34.11 28.34 19.31
N ASN A 150 33.37 29.05 18.45
CA ASN A 150 33.97 30.02 17.53
C ASN A 150 33.25 31.38 17.59
N SER A 151 33.95 32.37 18.12
CA SER A 151 33.46 33.73 18.42
C SER A 151 33.46 34.70 17.22
N SER A 152 33.50 34.19 15.99
CA SER A 152 33.69 35.03 14.79
C SER A 152 32.48 35.12 13.85
N VAL A 153 31.38 34.42 14.14
CA VAL A 153 30.14 34.50 13.35
C VAL A 153 29.09 35.30 14.14
N PRO A 154 28.62 36.47 13.65
CA PRO A 154 27.50 37.16 14.27
C PRO A 154 26.25 36.29 14.13
N TRP A 155 25.81 35.67 15.22
CA TRP A 155 24.57 34.92 15.24
C TRP A 155 23.39 35.89 15.10
N PRO A 156 22.33 35.54 14.34
CA PRO A 156 21.15 36.36 14.21
C PRO A 156 20.52 36.62 15.59
N HIS A 157 19.98 37.81 15.80
CA HIS A 157 19.35 38.19 17.07
C HIS A 157 18.05 37.42 17.35
N LEU A 158 17.52 36.70 16.35
CA LEU A 158 16.43 35.74 16.47
C LEU A 158 16.91 34.38 15.98
N GLY A 159 16.70 33.34 16.80
CA GLY A 159 16.88 31.96 16.39
C GLY A 159 15.72 31.54 15.50
N VAL A 160 15.99 31.31 14.22
CA VAL A 160 15.01 30.79 13.26
C VAL A 160 15.44 29.39 12.89
N ARG A 161 14.55 28.41 13.08
CA ARG A 161 14.74 27.06 12.55
C ARG A 161 13.51 26.62 11.80
N SER A 162 13.75 25.94 10.71
CA SER A 162 12.73 25.40 9.84
C SER A 162 12.84 23.88 9.72
N TRP A 163 11.73 23.25 9.38
CA TRP A 163 11.71 21.87 8.97
C TRP A 163 10.66 21.67 7.89
N GLN A 164 10.96 20.73 6.99
CA GLN A 164 10.03 20.27 5.99
C GLN A 164 9.12 19.21 6.62
N ASP A 165 7.81 19.37 6.45
CA ASP A 165 6.83 18.34 6.75
C ASP A 165 6.28 17.82 5.42
N ASP A 166 6.65 16.59 5.09
CA ASP A 166 6.12 15.89 3.93
C ASP A 166 5.26 14.73 4.46
N ILE A 167 3.97 14.99 4.63
CA ILE A 167 2.99 13.92 4.86
C ILE A 167 2.65 13.36 3.49
N ARG A 168 3.52 12.48 2.98
CA ARG A 168 3.21 11.53 1.90
C ARG A 168 2.60 12.13 0.61
N ASP A 169 2.86 13.39 0.27
CA ASP A 169 2.33 13.95 -0.98
C ASP A 169 3.41 13.96 -2.06
N THR A 170 3.23 13.09 -3.05
CA THR A 170 4.05 13.02 -4.28
C THR A 170 3.88 14.24 -5.20
N GLU A 171 3.28 15.32 -4.71
CA GLU A 171 3.19 16.58 -5.43
C GLU A 171 4.49 17.40 -5.29
N THR A 172 4.75 18.29 -6.25
CA THR A 172 5.96 19.13 -6.31
C THR A 172 6.10 20.18 -5.17
N LEU A 173 5.26 20.08 -4.13
CA LEU A 173 5.01 21.08 -3.10
C LEU A 173 5.04 20.39 -1.73
N SER A 174 5.84 20.89 -0.79
CA SER A 174 5.90 20.37 0.58
C SER A 174 5.50 21.45 1.59
N ASP A 175 5.01 21.05 2.76
CA ASP A 175 4.70 22.00 3.83
C ASP A 175 5.99 22.30 4.63
N VAL A 176 6.19 23.56 5.02
CA VAL A 176 7.37 23.99 5.76
C VAL A 176 6.93 24.69 7.04
N ALA A 177 7.33 24.15 8.18
CA ALA A 177 7.11 24.79 9.47
C ALA A 177 8.37 25.53 9.92
N VAL A 178 8.17 26.65 10.62
CA VAL A 178 9.22 27.54 11.10
C VAL A 178 8.96 27.88 12.55
N HIS A 179 9.98 27.75 13.38
CA HIS A 179 9.99 28.13 14.79
C HIS A 179 10.95 29.30 14.99
N VAL A 180 10.44 30.37 15.62
CA VAL A 180 11.19 31.61 15.90
C VAL A 180 11.26 31.83 17.41
N VAL A 181 12.50 31.89 17.91
CA VAL A 181 12.82 32.13 19.32
C VAL A 181 13.78 33.31 19.48
N ASP A 182 13.76 33.93 20.65
CA ASP A 182 14.77 34.91 21.07
C ASP A 182 16.09 34.21 21.48
N LEU A 183 17.17 34.99 21.66
CA LEU A 183 18.49 34.55 22.14
C LEU A 183 18.45 33.80 23.48
N ASN A 184 17.41 34.05 24.28
CA ASN A 184 17.17 33.37 25.56
C ASN A 184 16.31 32.10 25.44
N GLY A 185 15.92 31.72 24.22
CA GLY A 185 15.05 30.56 23.97
C GLY A 185 13.57 30.77 24.21
N THR A 186 13.14 32.00 24.45
CA THR A 186 11.72 32.30 24.59
C THR A 186 11.05 32.41 23.22
N PRO A 187 9.92 31.70 22.97
CA PRO A 187 9.21 31.80 21.70
C PRO A 187 8.69 33.21 21.43
N VAL A 188 8.88 33.72 20.21
CA VAL A 188 8.47 35.08 19.85
C VAL A 188 7.09 35.04 19.20
N GLN A 189 6.07 35.52 19.91
CA GLN A 189 4.71 35.64 19.39
C GLN A 189 4.56 36.85 18.45
N GLY A 190 3.94 36.64 17.28
CA GLY A 190 3.65 37.72 16.33
C GLY A 190 4.83 38.17 15.48
N ALA A 191 5.91 37.38 15.41
CA ALA A 191 7.00 37.61 14.45
C ALA A 191 6.50 37.39 13.03
N THR A 192 6.85 38.31 12.12
CA THR A 192 6.54 38.21 10.69
C THR A 192 7.61 37.34 10.03
N VAL A 193 7.23 36.18 9.52
CA VAL A 193 8.11 35.24 8.82
C VAL A 193 7.81 35.32 7.33
N ILE A 194 8.86 35.52 6.54
CA ILE A 194 8.81 35.62 5.08
C ILE A 194 9.57 34.43 4.50
N LEU A 195 8.89 33.67 3.63
CA LEU A 195 9.45 32.56 2.86
C LEU A 195 9.17 32.83 1.38
N GLY A 196 10.17 33.37 0.66
CA GLY A 196 10.01 33.80 -0.73
C GLY A 196 8.95 34.91 -0.88
N THR A 197 7.78 34.58 -1.44
CA THR A 197 6.63 35.51 -1.60
C THR A 197 5.54 35.30 -0.54
N LEU A 198 5.67 34.26 0.29
CA LEU A 198 4.71 33.94 1.34
C LEU A 198 5.09 34.67 2.62
N THR A 199 4.09 35.19 3.34
CA THR A 199 4.28 35.89 4.61
C THR A 199 3.25 35.40 5.61
N ASN A 200 3.70 34.91 6.76
CA ASN A 200 2.85 34.49 7.87
C ASN A 200 3.36 35.05 9.20
N THR A 201 2.50 35.09 10.21
CA THR A 201 2.86 35.54 11.57
C THR A 201 2.90 34.37 12.54
N THR A 202 3.87 34.35 13.45
CA THR A 202 4.01 33.27 14.45
C THR A 202 2.89 33.25 15.50
N ASN A 203 2.53 32.05 15.95
CA ASN A 203 1.56 31.82 17.01
C ASN A 203 2.14 32.12 18.42
N ALA A 204 1.37 31.90 19.49
CA ALA A 204 1.82 32.10 20.88
C ALA A 204 2.99 31.20 21.31
N GLN A 205 3.37 30.22 20.48
CA GLN A 205 4.49 29.30 20.66
C GLN A 205 5.63 29.61 19.68
N GLY A 206 5.62 30.77 19.00
CA GLY A 206 6.68 31.15 18.05
C GLY A 206 6.70 30.34 16.75
N VAL A 207 5.70 29.49 16.48
CA VAL A 207 5.66 28.61 15.30
C VAL A 207 4.72 29.15 14.23
N THR A 208 5.09 28.99 12.96
CA THR A 208 4.24 29.21 11.78
C THR A 208 4.45 28.11 10.75
N THR A 209 3.43 27.83 9.94
CA THR A 209 3.49 26.83 8.88
C THR A 209 3.20 27.50 7.53
N PHE A 210 3.99 27.17 6.52
CA PHE A 210 3.76 27.53 5.12
C PHE A 210 3.28 26.29 4.39
N LEU A 211 2.08 26.38 3.82
CA LEU A 211 1.51 25.31 3.02
C LEU A 211 2.02 25.41 1.59
N LYS A 212 2.32 24.27 0.97
CA LYS A 212 2.62 24.16 -0.47
C LYS A 212 3.82 24.99 -0.96
N VAL A 213 4.98 24.80 -0.33
CA VAL A 213 6.24 25.45 -0.73
C VAL A 213 6.90 24.66 -1.87
N LYS A 214 7.33 25.37 -2.92
CA LYS A 214 7.98 24.78 -4.11
C LYS A 214 9.38 24.24 -3.78
N LYS A 215 9.79 23.13 -4.41
CA LYS A 215 11.17 22.60 -4.34
C LYS A 215 12.25 23.66 -4.59
N GLY A 216 13.28 23.68 -3.76
CA GLY A 216 14.45 24.56 -3.87
C GLY A 216 14.93 25.11 -2.54
N THR A 217 16.10 25.75 -2.54
CA THR A 217 16.62 26.48 -1.38
C THR A 217 15.84 27.77 -1.21
N HIS A 218 15.13 27.91 -0.10
CA HIS A 218 14.44 29.15 0.28
C HIS A 218 15.15 29.80 1.45
N VAL A 219 15.33 31.12 1.36
CA VAL A 219 15.76 31.93 2.49
C VAL A 219 14.51 32.30 3.29
N ILE A 220 14.54 32.00 4.58
CA ILE A 220 13.52 32.43 5.53
C ILE A 220 14.04 33.63 6.28
N THR A 221 13.24 34.68 6.35
CA THR A 221 13.54 35.87 7.15
C THR A 221 12.43 36.06 8.16
N ALA A 222 12.78 36.08 9.45
CA ALA A 222 11.85 36.39 10.53
C ALA A 222 12.17 37.78 11.09
N MET A 223 11.14 38.61 11.23
CA MET A 223 11.23 39.97 11.79
C MET A 223 10.24 40.07 12.94
N GLY A 224 10.72 40.35 14.15
CA GLY A 224 9.88 40.36 15.36
C GLY A 224 10.58 40.98 16.55
N ALA A 225 9.84 41.62 17.45
CA ALA A 225 10.37 42.27 18.65
C ALA A 225 11.48 43.34 18.42
N GLY A 226 11.57 43.90 17.22
CA GLY A 226 12.61 44.88 16.85
C GLY A 226 13.96 44.27 16.46
N LEU A 227 14.00 42.95 16.24
CA LEU A 227 15.17 42.17 15.87
C LEU A 227 14.88 41.39 14.57
N ASP A 228 15.94 41.09 13.81
CA ASP A 228 15.88 40.35 12.55
C ASP A 228 16.71 39.07 12.65
N GLY A 229 16.18 37.97 12.09
CA GLY A 229 16.90 36.70 11.95
C GLY A 229 16.62 36.04 10.61
N ALA A 230 17.59 35.28 10.11
CA ALA A 230 17.47 34.57 8.84
C ALA A 230 17.99 33.14 8.97
N ASP A 231 17.30 32.20 8.31
CA ASP A 231 17.66 30.80 8.20
C ASP A 231 17.51 30.34 6.74
N MET A 232 18.22 29.29 6.35
CA MET A 232 18.13 28.69 5.03
C MET A 232 17.50 27.32 5.11
N VAL A 233 16.54 27.07 4.23
CA VAL A 233 15.81 25.79 4.18
C VAL A 233 15.98 25.20 2.80
N GLU A 234 16.57 24.03 2.74
CA GLU A 234 16.55 23.24 1.52
C GLU A 234 15.33 22.32 1.56
N VAL A 235 14.31 22.67 0.76
CA VAL A 235 13.13 21.84 0.58
C VAL A 235 13.48 20.79 -0.47
N SER A 236 13.77 19.58 -0.01
CA SER A 236 14.22 18.45 -0.84
C SER A 236 13.20 17.32 -0.84
N GLN A 237 13.11 16.58 -1.95
CA GLN A 237 12.32 15.35 -1.96
C GLN A 237 13.15 14.24 -1.32
N LYS A 238 12.56 13.54 -0.34
CA LYS A 238 13.12 12.27 0.10
C LYS A 238 12.82 11.25 -1.00
N GLU A 239 13.76 11.07 -1.92
CA GLU A 239 13.77 9.87 -2.76
C GLU A 239 14.08 8.71 -1.81
N THR A 240 13.05 8.01 -1.35
CA THR A 240 13.22 6.75 -0.66
C THR A 240 13.90 5.82 -1.66
N GLU A 241 15.20 5.58 -1.47
CA GLU A 241 15.95 4.55 -2.18
C GLU A 241 15.21 3.24 -1.92
N ARG A 242 14.44 2.81 -2.94
CA ARG A 242 13.50 1.72 -2.81
C ARG A 242 14.31 0.44 -2.78
N ASP A 243 14.50 -0.13 -1.59
CA ASP A 243 15.11 -1.45 -1.46
C ASP A 243 14.36 -2.41 -2.41
N PRO A 244 15.05 -3.14 -3.31
CA PRO A 244 14.41 -3.98 -4.33
C PRO A 244 13.49 -5.08 -3.77
N PHE A 245 13.56 -5.34 -2.46
CA PHE A 245 12.79 -6.35 -1.74
C PHE A 245 11.94 -5.77 -0.60
N SER A 246 11.91 -4.45 -0.41
CA SER A 246 10.93 -3.83 0.50
C SER A 246 9.59 -3.78 -0.20
N PHE A 247 8.72 -4.76 0.07
CA PHE A 247 7.29 -4.61 -0.17
C PHE A 247 6.80 -3.59 0.85
N ALA A 248 6.76 -2.31 0.46
CA ALA A 248 6.18 -1.26 1.29
C ALA A 248 4.66 -1.50 1.38
N LEU A 249 4.26 -2.43 2.24
CA LEU A 249 2.87 -2.70 2.58
C LEU A 249 2.42 -1.64 3.57
N GLU A 250 2.32 -0.40 3.09
CA GLU A 250 1.85 0.72 3.90
C GLU A 250 0.32 0.76 3.87
N GLY A 251 -0.29 0.17 4.90
CA GLY A 251 -1.72 0.30 5.19
C GLY A 251 -2.61 -0.88 4.78
N PRO A 252 -3.87 -0.90 5.30
CA PRO A 252 -4.82 -2.00 5.11
C PRO A 252 -5.14 -2.31 3.64
N ASP A 253 -5.16 -1.27 2.80
CA ASP A 253 -5.58 -1.37 1.40
C ASP A 253 -4.54 -2.16 0.57
N GLU A 254 -3.25 -1.94 0.80
CA GLU A 254 -2.19 -2.63 0.07
C GLU A 254 -2.10 -4.11 0.48
N ILE A 255 -2.28 -4.41 1.77
CA ILE A 255 -2.40 -5.79 2.26
C ILE A 255 -3.57 -6.49 1.57
N LEU A 256 -4.74 -5.84 1.51
CA LEU A 256 -5.92 -6.41 0.86
C LEU A 256 -5.68 -6.64 -0.64
N ARG A 257 -5.03 -5.72 -1.35
CA ARG A 257 -4.67 -5.88 -2.77
C ARG A 257 -3.77 -7.09 -2.98
N LEU A 258 -2.74 -7.25 -2.16
CA LEU A 258 -1.81 -8.36 -2.25
C LEU A 258 -2.49 -9.70 -1.96
N VAL A 259 -3.27 -9.77 -0.88
CA VAL A 259 -4.03 -10.97 -0.50
C VAL A 259 -5.03 -11.32 -1.61
N ALA A 260 -5.75 -10.33 -2.15
CA ALA A 260 -6.68 -10.52 -3.25
C ALA A 260 -5.97 -11.07 -4.49
N ALA A 261 -4.89 -10.41 -4.95
CA ALA A 261 -4.15 -10.81 -6.15
C ALA A 261 -3.61 -12.24 -6.03
N ILE A 262 -3.00 -12.61 -4.91
CA ILE A 262 -2.37 -13.92 -4.74
C ILE A 262 -3.42 -14.99 -4.45
N ALA A 263 -4.25 -14.82 -3.42
CA ALA A 263 -5.12 -15.89 -2.95
C ALA A 263 -6.27 -16.16 -3.94
N ILE A 264 -6.91 -15.11 -4.47
CA ILE A 264 -7.97 -15.28 -5.48
C ILE A 264 -7.37 -15.63 -6.84
N GLY A 265 -6.25 -15.01 -7.24
CA GLY A 265 -5.57 -15.34 -8.49
C GLY A 265 -5.07 -16.79 -8.56
N LEU A 266 -4.66 -17.37 -7.43
CA LEU A 266 -4.23 -18.77 -7.33
C LEU A 266 -5.42 -19.72 -7.20
N VAL A 267 -6.24 -19.56 -6.15
CA VAL A 267 -7.23 -20.57 -5.74
C VAL A 267 -8.54 -20.45 -6.51
N GLY A 268 -8.93 -19.22 -6.88
CA GLY A 268 -10.17 -18.95 -7.59
C GLY A 268 -10.31 -19.74 -8.91
N PRO A 269 -9.32 -19.64 -9.82
CA PRO A 269 -9.30 -20.43 -11.05
C PRO A 269 -9.33 -21.95 -10.84
N ILE A 270 -8.55 -22.47 -9.87
CA ILE A 270 -8.54 -23.91 -9.54
C ILE A 270 -9.93 -24.35 -9.09
N TYR A 271 -10.57 -23.57 -8.23
CA TYR A 271 -11.90 -23.86 -7.73
C TYR A 271 -12.94 -23.88 -8.87
N ALA A 272 -12.87 -22.91 -9.78
CA ALA A 272 -13.70 -22.88 -10.98
C ALA A 272 -13.52 -24.14 -11.85
N ILE A 273 -12.28 -24.57 -12.07
CA ILE A 273 -11.97 -25.78 -12.86
C ILE A 273 -12.55 -27.04 -12.20
N VAL A 274 -12.33 -27.21 -10.89
CA VAL A 274 -12.77 -28.40 -10.14
C VAL A 274 -14.29 -28.53 -10.09
N LEU A 275 -15.03 -27.42 -10.05
CA LEU A 275 -16.49 -27.48 -10.12
C LEU A 275 -17.03 -27.65 -11.55
N CYS A 276 -16.32 -27.14 -12.55
CA CYS A 276 -16.84 -27.05 -13.91
C CYS A 276 -16.39 -28.19 -14.84
N PHE A 277 -15.34 -28.95 -14.51
CA PHE A 277 -14.72 -29.90 -15.45
C PHE A 277 -15.68 -30.95 -16.03
N ASP A 278 -16.65 -31.41 -15.26
CA ASP A 278 -17.63 -32.43 -15.67
C ASP A 278 -19.02 -31.89 -15.97
N SER A 279 -19.20 -30.56 -15.98
CA SER A 279 -20.51 -29.90 -16.11
C SER A 279 -21.24 -30.20 -17.42
N VAL A 280 -20.49 -30.40 -18.51
CA VAL A 280 -21.04 -30.75 -19.84
C VAL A 280 -20.72 -32.19 -20.20
N PHE A 281 -19.49 -32.63 -19.94
CA PHE A 281 -19.04 -33.99 -20.26
C PHE A 281 -19.90 -35.07 -19.58
N ARG A 282 -20.24 -34.91 -18.29
CA ARG A 282 -21.06 -35.89 -17.55
C ARG A 282 -22.45 -36.05 -18.16
N GLU A 283 -23.04 -34.97 -18.66
CA GLU A 283 -24.38 -35.02 -19.25
C GLU A 283 -24.40 -35.64 -20.64
N ARG A 284 -23.31 -35.51 -21.41
CA ARG A 284 -23.14 -36.22 -22.68
C ARG A 284 -23.01 -37.72 -22.46
N LEU A 285 -22.18 -38.13 -21.49
CA LEU A 285 -22.00 -39.55 -21.18
C LEU A 285 -23.27 -40.23 -20.66
N THR A 286 -24.10 -39.50 -19.92
CA THR A 286 -25.32 -40.05 -19.31
C THR A 286 -26.55 -39.96 -20.23
N GLY A 287 -26.43 -39.42 -21.45
CA GLY A 287 -27.55 -39.22 -22.38
C GLY A 287 -28.60 -38.20 -21.88
N SER A 288 -28.31 -37.48 -20.80
CA SER A 288 -29.22 -36.50 -20.18
C SER A 288 -29.45 -35.26 -21.07
N ILE A 289 -28.52 -34.98 -21.99
CA ILE A 289 -28.67 -33.87 -22.94
C ILE A 289 -29.88 -34.06 -23.86
N ASP A 290 -30.18 -35.30 -24.26
CA ASP A 290 -31.32 -35.60 -25.14
C ASP A 290 -32.65 -35.31 -24.44
N TYR A 291 -32.75 -35.61 -23.14
CA TYR A 291 -33.91 -35.26 -22.32
C TYR A 291 -34.09 -33.75 -22.13
N LEU A 292 -33.00 -32.98 -22.07
CA LEU A 292 -33.03 -31.52 -21.98
C LEU A 292 -33.44 -30.88 -23.31
N LEU A 293 -33.09 -31.49 -24.45
CA LEU A 293 -33.43 -31.02 -25.79
C LEU A 293 -34.87 -31.31 -26.21
N CYS A 294 -35.54 -32.27 -25.58
CA CYS A 294 -36.98 -32.53 -25.79
C CYS A 294 -37.89 -31.41 -25.25
N ARG A 295 -37.37 -30.47 -24.44
CA ARG A 295 -38.11 -29.26 -24.04
C ARG A 295 -37.84 -28.14 -25.04
N PRO A 296 -38.85 -27.31 -25.41
CA PRO A 296 -38.69 -26.19 -26.34
C PRO A 296 -37.91 -25.04 -25.67
N MET A 297 -36.62 -25.25 -25.40
CA MET A 297 -35.71 -24.24 -24.90
C MET A 297 -34.51 -24.11 -25.84
N GLY A 298 -34.14 -22.88 -26.18
CA GLY A 298 -32.97 -22.62 -27.00
C GLY A 298 -31.70 -23.17 -26.33
N ARG A 299 -30.82 -23.81 -27.11
CA ARG A 299 -29.56 -24.40 -26.62
C ARG A 299 -28.66 -23.39 -25.91
N ARG A 300 -28.66 -22.13 -26.38
CA ARG A 300 -27.97 -21.00 -25.73
C ARG A 300 -28.51 -20.72 -24.32
N ALA A 301 -29.82 -20.86 -24.10
CA ALA A 301 -30.45 -20.67 -22.79
C ALA A 301 -30.14 -21.82 -21.80
N VAL A 302 -29.87 -23.03 -22.31
CA VAL A 302 -29.40 -24.15 -21.48
C VAL A 302 -27.97 -23.88 -20.99
N LEU A 303 -27.07 -23.49 -21.90
CA LEU A 303 -25.69 -23.15 -21.55
C LEU A 303 -25.62 -21.97 -20.56
N LEU A 304 -26.34 -20.89 -20.83
CA LEU A 304 -26.43 -19.74 -19.92
C LEU A 304 -26.99 -20.13 -18.55
N GLY A 305 -28.01 -21.00 -18.52
CA GLY A 305 -28.58 -21.49 -17.27
C GLY A 305 -27.55 -22.25 -16.42
N LYS A 306 -26.71 -23.08 -17.07
CA LYS A 306 -25.61 -23.80 -16.43
C LYS A 306 -24.51 -22.87 -15.94
N PHE A 307 -24.05 -21.98 -16.81
CA PHE A 307 -23.02 -21.00 -16.50
C PHE A 307 -23.39 -20.17 -15.26
N VAL A 308 -24.59 -19.57 -15.24
CA VAL A 308 -25.06 -18.77 -14.11
C VAL A 308 -25.23 -19.62 -12.84
N GLY A 309 -25.67 -20.88 -12.96
CA GLY A 309 -25.85 -21.78 -11.82
C GLY A 309 -24.53 -22.17 -11.16
N ILE A 310 -23.52 -22.48 -11.97
CA ILE A 310 -22.16 -22.81 -11.50
C ILE A 310 -21.47 -21.57 -10.94
N LEU A 311 -21.57 -20.43 -11.65
CA LEU A 311 -21.01 -19.17 -11.20
C LEU A 311 -21.59 -18.76 -9.84
N ALA A 312 -22.91 -18.83 -9.66
CA ALA A 312 -23.54 -18.54 -8.38
C ALA A 312 -23.07 -19.49 -7.26
N ALA A 313 -22.89 -20.79 -7.58
CA ALA A 313 -22.43 -21.78 -6.60
C ALA A 313 -20.99 -21.53 -6.13
N LEU A 314 -20.16 -20.96 -7.00
CA LEU A 314 -18.79 -20.51 -6.68
C LEU A 314 -18.79 -19.19 -5.92
N MET A 315 -19.58 -18.21 -6.38
CA MET A 315 -19.51 -16.85 -5.85
C MET A 315 -20.03 -16.73 -4.41
N VAL A 316 -21.05 -17.50 -4.02
CA VAL A 316 -21.57 -17.46 -2.64
C VAL A 316 -20.47 -17.78 -1.60
N PRO A 317 -19.77 -18.92 -1.67
CA PRO A 317 -18.71 -19.19 -0.71
C PRO A 317 -17.46 -18.34 -0.92
N ILE A 318 -17.07 -18.03 -2.17
CA ILE A 318 -15.90 -17.16 -2.42
C ILE A 318 -16.10 -15.78 -1.80
N SER A 319 -17.27 -15.17 -1.99
CA SER A 319 -17.59 -13.86 -1.41
C SER A 319 -17.63 -13.91 0.12
N ALA A 320 -18.19 -14.97 0.72
CA ALA A 320 -18.19 -15.15 2.17
C ALA A 320 -16.75 -15.23 2.73
N VAL A 321 -15.88 -16.04 2.11
CA VAL A 321 -14.47 -16.16 2.52
C VAL A 321 -13.71 -14.86 2.26
N SER A 322 -14.01 -14.18 1.16
CA SER A 322 -13.42 -12.87 0.82
C SER A 322 -13.74 -11.81 1.87
N LEU A 323 -15.00 -11.74 2.34
CA LEU A 323 -15.41 -10.85 3.42
C LEU A 323 -14.76 -11.22 4.76
N LEU A 324 -14.59 -12.52 5.04
CA LEU A 324 -13.80 -12.95 6.21
C LEU A 324 -12.35 -12.48 6.12
N GLY A 325 -11.71 -12.59 4.95
CA GLY A 325 -10.36 -12.08 4.72
C GLY A 325 -10.26 -10.57 4.96
N VAL A 326 -11.21 -9.78 4.44
CA VAL A 326 -11.30 -8.33 4.71
C VAL A 326 -11.43 -8.05 6.21
N GLY A 327 -12.24 -8.83 6.93
CA GLY A 327 -12.40 -8.71 8.38
C GLY A 327 -11.10 -8.98 9.15
N VAL A 328 -10.30 -9.96 8.71
CA VAL A 328 -8.97 -10.24 9.27
C VAL A 328 -8.03 -9.06 9.01
N VAL A 329 -7.96 -8.57 7.78
CA VAL A 329 -7.12 -7.40 7.45
C VAL A 329 -7.50 -6.19 8.31
N TRP A 330 -8.79 -5.93 8.50
CA TRP A 330 -9.25 -4.85 9.36
C TRP A 330 -8.79 -5.01 10.82
N GLN A 331 -8.87 -6.23 11.38
CA GLN A 331 -8.43 -6.48 12.76
C GLN A 331 -6.93 -6.23 12.96
N TYR A 332 -6.10 -6.65 12.01
CA TYR A 332 -4.64 -6.50 12.14
C TYR A 332 -4.15 -5.10 11.76
N ALA A 333 -4.77 -4.46 10.78
CA ALA A 333 -4.33 -3.15 10.29
C ALA A 333 -4.93 -1.97 11.07
N GLY A 334 -5.86 -2.20 12.02
CA GLY A 334 -6.46 -1.19 12.89
C GLY A 334 -7.44 -0.21 12.20
N LYS A 335 -7.35 -0.07 10.87
CA LYS A 335 -8.24 0.73 10.03
C LYS A 335 -8.96 -0.15 9.02
N ALA A 336 -10.24 0.15 8.76
CA ALA A 336 -11.02 -0.59 7.78
C ALA A 336 -10.52 -0.27 6.36
N PRO A 337 -10.38 -1.28 5.47
CA PRO A 337 -10.11 -1.04 4.07
C PRO A 337 -11.19 -0.18 3.42
N THR A 338 -10.81 0.58 2.39
CA THR A 338 -11.73 1.48 1.69
C THR A 338 -12.93 0.71 1.12
N GLY A 339 -14.16 1.21 1.33
CA GLY A 339 -15.38 0.51 0.88
C GLY A 339 -15.44 0.28 -0.63
N GLU A 340 -14.88 1.20 -1.42
CA GLU A 340 -14.71 1.07 -2.86
C GLU A 340 -13.81 -0.14 -3.21
N LEU A 341 -12.69 -0.30 -2.51
CA LEU A 341 -11.76 -1.41 -2.68
C LEU A 341 -12.46 -2.76 -2.44
N VAL A 342 -13.24 -2.87 -1.37
CA VAL A 342 -13.98 -4.11 -1.03
C VAL A 342 -15.02 -4.44 -2.09
N ILE A 343 -15.79 -3.44 -2.56
CA ILE A 343 -16.83 -3.65 -3.57
C ILE A 343 -16.22 -4.03 -4.92
N GLY A 344 -15.22 -3.27 -5.39
CA GLY A 344 -14.56 -3.56 -6.65
C GLY A 344 -13.80 -4.89 -6.61
N PHE A 345 -13.20 -5.26 -5.47
CA PHE A 345 -12.60 -6.58 -5.26
C PHE A 345 -13.60 -7.71 -5.50
N ILE A 346 -14.81 -7.63 -4.93
CA ILE A 346 -15.84 -8.65 -5.15
C ILE A 346 -16.29 -8.66 -6.62
N ILE A 347 -16.50 -7.49 -7.23
CA ILE A 347 -16.94 -7.37 -8.63
C ILE A 347 -15.91 -7.99 -9.58
N TYR A 348 -14.63 -7.60 -9.48
CA TYR A 348 -13.58 -8.13 -10.36
C TYR A 348 -13.34 -9.61 -10.13
N THR A 349 -13.51 -10.10 -8.90
CA THR A 349 -13.46 -11.54 -8.59
C THR A 349 -14.57 -12.29 -9.34
N ILE A 350 -15.80 -11.76 -9.43
CA ILE A 350 -16.88 -12.39 -10.20
C ILE A 350 -16.48 -12.60 -11.66
N PHE A 351 -15.88 -11.59 -12.29
CA PHE A 351 -15.47 -11.65 -13.68
C PHE A 351 -14.29 -12.63 -13.90
N LEU A 352 -13.29 -12.63 -13.02
CA LEU A 352 -12.20 -13.59 -13.09
C LEU A 352 -12.72 -15.04 -13.03
N ILE A 353 -13.59 -15.33 -12.05
CA ILE A 353 -14.18 -16.66 -11.90
C ILE A 353 -15.06 -17.01 -13.11
N ALA A 354 -15.84 -16.05 -13.63
CA ALA A 354 -16.63 -16.23 -14.85
C ALA A 354 -15.76 -16.64 -16.05
N ILE A 355 -14.61 -15.99 -16.25
CA ILE A 355 -13.68 -16.32 -17.33
C ILE A 355 -13.21 -17.77 -17.23
N PHE A 356 -12.75 -18.21 -16.05
CA PHE A 356 -12.28 -19.58 -15.87
C PHE A 356 -13.38 -20.63 -15.96
N VAL A 357 -14.60 -20.33 -15.49
CA VAL A 357 -15.76 -21.20 -15.70
C VAL A 357 -16.05 -21.35 -17.19
N LEU A 358 -16.10 -20.25 -17.96
CA LEU A 358 -16.35 -20.30 -19.40
C LEU A 358 -15.28 -21.08 -20.16
N LEU A 359 -14.02 -20.84 -19.82
CA LEU A 359 -12.90 -21.55 -20.39
C LEU A 359 -12.99 -23.06 -20.11
N GLN A 360 -13.30 -23.43 -18.87
CA GLN A 360 -13.47 -24.83 -18.51
C GLN A 360 -14.70 -25.47 -19.17
N MET A 361 -15.80 -24.72 -19.35
CA MET A 361 -16.96 -25.20 -20.10
C MET A 361 -16.59 -25.49 -21.56
N ILE A 362 -15.81 -24.62 -22.21
CA ILE A 362 -15.31 -24.85 -23.57
C ILE A 362 -14.48 -26.13 -23.62
N PHE A 363 -13.53 -26.33 -22.70
CA PHE A 363 -12.75 -27.56 -22.68
C PHE A 363 -13.57 -28.81 -22.35
N SER A 364 -14.53 -28.72 -21.43
CA SER A 364 -15.47 -29.80 -21.12
C SER A 364 -16.31 -30.20 -22.33
N THR A 365 -16.65 -29.24 -23.21
CA THR A 365 -17.38 -29.51 -24.47
C THR A 365 -16.51 -30.14 -25.56
N LEU A 366 -15.20 -29.91 -25.55
CA LEU A 366 -14.27 -30.42 -26.56
C LEU A 366 -13.62 -31.75 -26.15
N ALA A 367 -13.54 -32.00 -24.85
CA ALA A 367 -12.95 -33.19 -24.28
C ALA A 367 -13.69 -34.47 -24.66
N LYS A 368 -12.93 -35.49 -25.05
CA LYS A 368 -13.45 -36.84 -25.35
C LYS A 368 -13.46 -37.75 -24.12
N THR A 369 -12.64 -37.44 -23.11
CA THR A 369 -12.54 -38.21 -21.86
C THR A 369 -12.50 -37.28 -20.65
N THR A 370 -12.91 -37.78 -19.48
CA THR A 370 -12.83 -37.02 -18.21
C THR A 370 -11.42 -36.51 -17.93
N GLY A 371 -10.41 -37.35 -18.17
CA GLY A 371 -9.01 -37.00 -17.97
C GLY A 371 -8.58 -35.82 -18.83
N THR A 372 -8.97 -35.79 -20.11
CA THR A 372 -8.65 -34.65 -20.99
C THR A 372 -9.36 -33.37 -20.58
N ALA A 373 -10.58 -33.44 -20.04
CA ALA A 373 -11.30 -32.27 -19.55
C ALA A 373 -10.61 -31.65 -18.32
N ILE A 374 -10.16 -32.47 -17.37
CA ILE A 374 -9.47 -32.00 -16.16
C ILE A 374 -8.09 -31.45 -16.53
N LEU A 375 -7.32 -32.21 -17.33
CA LEU A 375 -5.93 -31.85 -17.64
C LEU A 375 -5.84 -30.57 -18.49
N SER A 376 -6.78 -30.34 -19.40
CA SER A 376 -6.85 -29.09 -20.17
C SER A 376 -7.12 -27.88 -19.27
N GLY A 377 -8.02 -28.02 -18.29
CA GLY A 377 -8.27 -26.97 -17.29
C GLY A 377 -7.04 -26.60 -16.49
N ILE A 378 -6.39 -27.60 -15.90
CA ILE A 378 -5.16 -27.42 -15.12
C ILE A 378 -4.05 -26.84 -16.00
N GLY A 379 -3.89 -27.33 -17.23
CA GLY A 379 -2.89 -26.84 -18.17
C GLY A 379 -3.05 -25.36 -18.49
N VAL A 380 -4.28 -24.90 -18.72
CA VAL A 380 -4.51 -23.48 -18.97
C VAL A 380 -4.36 -22.62 -17.72
N TRP A 381 -4.73 -23.15 -16.56
CA TRP A 381 -4.43 -22.46 -15.30
C TRP A 381 -2.93 -22.27 -15.09
N ILE A 382 -2.11 -23.33 -15.24
CA ILE A 382 -0.64 -23.22 -15.12
C ILE A 382 -0.09 -22.23 -16.15
N PHE A 383 -0.64 -22.26 -17.37
CA PHE A 383 -0.24 -21.34 -18.43
C PHE A 383 -0.43 -19.88 -18.02
N PHE A 384 -1.63 -19.52 -17.58
CA PHE A 384 -1.93 -18.14 -17.20
C PHE A 384 -1.37 -17.74 -15.82
N PHE A 385 -1.25 -18.66 -14.87
CA PHE A 385 -0.77 -18.32 -13.54
C PHE A 385 0.76 -18.10 -13.50
N MET A 386 1.52 -18.79 -14.36
CA MET A 386 2.98 -18.74 -14.28
C MET A 386 3.70 -18.73 -15.64
N LEU A 387 3.34 -19.61 -16.58
CA LEU A 387 4.11 -19.73 -17.82
C LEU A 387 4.03 -18.46 -18.68
N PHE A 388 2.88 -17.78 -18.68
CA PHE A 388 2.68 -16.54 -19.40
C PHE A 388 3.67 -15.47 -18.92
N ASP A 389 3.76 -15.26 -17.61
CA ASP A 389 4.66 -14.26 -17.02
C ASP A 389 6.14 -14.62 -17.25
N LEU A 390 6.50 -15.91 -17.22
CA LEU A 390 7.84 -16.38 -17.59
C LEU A 390 8.18 -16.11 -19.06
N ILE A 391 7.21 -16.26 -19.97
CA ILE A 391 7.38 -15.92 -21.39
C ILE A 391 7.57 -14.41 -21.54
N LEU A 392 6.79 -13.58 -20.85
CA LEU A 392 6.97 -12.13 -20.88
C LEU A 392 8.35 -11.72 -20.38
N LEU A 393 8.82 -12.34 -19.29
CA LEU A 393 10.17 -12.12 -18.77
C LEU A 393 11.23 -12.47 -19.81
N LEU A 394 11.12 -13.65 -20.44
CA LEU A 394 12.03 -14.06 -21.51
C LEU A 394 12.03 -13.08 -22.68
N VAL A 395 10.85 -12.65 -23.15
CA VAL A 395 10.73 -11.68 -24.24
C VAL A 395 11.34 -10.33 -23.86
N SER A 396 11.10 -9.86 -22.64
CA SER A 396 11.67 -8.60 -22.16
C SER A 396 13.20 -8.63 -22.12
N TYR A 397 13.77 -9.77 -21.69
CA TYR A 397 15.22 -10.00 -21.66
C TYR A 397 15.81 -10.05 -23.08
N LEU A 398 15.17 -10.74 -24.01
CA LEU A 398 15.61 -10.83 -25.40
C LEU A 398 15.50 -9.50 -26.16
N ALA A 399 14.56 -8.65 -25.77
CA ALA A 399 14.35 -7.33 -26.35
C ALA A 399 15.17 -6.21 -25.68
N ASP A 400 16.01 -6.55 -24.68
CA ASP A 400 16.83 -5.62 -23.90
C ASP A 400 16.00 -4.48 -23.26
N LEU A 401 14.77 -4.81 -22.83
CA LEU A 401 13.89 -3.87 -22.15
C LEU A 401 14.30 -3.76 -20.69
N SER A 402 14.58 -2.53 -20.24
CA SER A 402 14.91 -2.23 -18.84
C SER A 402 14.16 -0.99 -18.34
N GLY A 403 13.99 -0.89 -17.02
CA GLY A 403 13.30 0.21 -16.35
C GLY A 403 11.85 0.37 -16.81
N ASP A 404 11.45 1.62 -17.07
CA ASP A 404 10.10 2.02 -17.45
C ASP A 404 9.54 1.29 -18.68
N ALA A 405 10.38 1.06 -19.69
CA ALA A 405 9.97 0.39 -20.92
C ALA A 405 9.62 -1.09 -20.68
N GLN A 406 10.30 -1.73 -19.73
CA GLN A 406 9.97 -3.09 -19.32
C GLN A 406 8.61 -3.12 -18.63
N VAL A 407 8.38 -2.25 -17.65
CA VAL A 407 7.11 -2.19 -16.90
C VAL A 407 5.92 -1.92 -17.84
N GLU A 408 6.04 -0.95 -18.75
CA GLU A 408 5.01 -0.68 -19.76
C GLU A 408 4.72 -1.89 -20.66
N PHE A 409 5.76 -2.60 -21.10
CA PHE A 409 5.60 -3.83 -21.89
C PHE A 409 4.84 -4.90 -21.09
N PHE A 410 5.21 -5.15 -19.83
CA PHE A 410 4.51 -6.10 -18.97
C PHE A 410 3.04 -5.73 -18.76
N ASN A 411 2.73 -4.47 -18.47
CA ASN A 411 1.37 -4.02 -18.25
C ASN A 411 0.50 -4.13 -19.52
N ARG A 412 1.06 -3.83 -20.69
CA ARG A 412 0.37 -4.00 -21.98
C ARG A 412 0.19 -5.47 -22.37
N ALA A 413 1.19 -6.31 -22.12
CA ALA A 413 1.09 -7.73 -22.40
C ALA A 413 0.16 -8.47 -21.43
N SER A 414 0.01 -7.95 -20.21
CA SER A 414 -0.91 -8.49 -19.19
C SER A 414 -2.36 -8.56 -19.66
N PHE A 415 -2.78 -7.76 -20.65
CA PHE A 415 -4.13 -7.82 -21.21
C PHE A 415 -4.52 -9.15 -21.85
N PHE A 416 -3.55 -10.01 -22.18
CA PHE A 416 -3.83 -11.35 -22.71
C PHE A 416 -4.02 -12.40 -21.61
N ASN A 417 -3.69 -12.07 -20.35
CA ASN A 417 -3.76 -12.97 -19.21
C ASN A 417 -4.92 -12.57 -18.27
N PRO A 418 -5.95 -13.40 -18.10
CA PRO A 418 -7.08 -13.10 -17.20
C PRO A 418 -6.66 -12.80 -15.76
N ILE A 419 -5.63 -13.50 -15.26
CA ILE A 419 -5.14 -13.35 -13.88
C ILE A 419 -4.42 -12.00 -13.74
N SER A 420 -3.57 -11.65 -14.71
CA SER A 420 -2.88 -10.35 -14.70
C SER A 420 -3.85 -9.17 -14.87
N ILE A 421 -4.87 -9.27 -15.74
CA ILE A 421 -5.91 -8.23 -15.87
C ILE A 421 -6.62 -8.02 -14.53
N TYR A 422 -6.99 -9.11 -13.84
CA TYR A 422 -7.60 -9.03 -12.51
C TYR A 422 -6.68 -8.32 -11.52
N SER A 423 -5.39 -8.68 -11.47
CA SER A 423 -4.42 -8.03 -10.60
C SER A 423 -4.26 -6.54 -10.90
N LEU A 424 -4.27 -6.14 -12.19
CA LEU A 424 -4.23 -4.72 -12.59
C LEU A 424 -5.48 -3.96 -12.15
N CYS A 425 -6.68 -4.55 -12.28
CA CYS A 425 -7.92 -3.95 -11.81
C CYS A 425 -7.93 -3.73 -10.28
N ILE A 426 -7.37 -4.67 -9.52
CA ILE A 426 -7.26 -4.57 -8.05
C ILE A 426 -6.20 -3.53 -7.67
N ALA A 427 -5.09 -3.47 -8.39
CA ALA A 427 -4.00 -2.52 -8.15
C ALA A 427 -4.45 -1.06 -8.36
N GLN A 428 -5.26 -0.78 -9.38
CA GLN A 428 -5.79 0.58 -9.66
C GLN A 428 -6.88 1.04 -8.69
N LEU A 429 -7.48 0.12 -7.94
CA LEU A 429 -8.69 0.41 -7.21
C LEU A 429 -8.38 1.25 -5.97
N GLY A 430 -8.82 2.51 -5.94
CA GLY A 430 -8.56 3.45 -4.85
C GLY A 430 -7.15 4.04 -4.85
N THR A 431 -6.46 4.05 -5.99
CA THR A 431 -5.20 4.79 -6.18
C THR A 431 -5.37 5.86 -7.26
N ASP A 432 -4.85 7.07 -7.00
CA ASP A 432 -4.74 8.13 -8.01
C ASP A 432 -3.47 7.98 -8.88
N THR A 433 -2.66 6.94 -8.65
CA THR A 433 -1.46 6.65 -9.42
C THR A 433 -1.80 5.82 -10.66
N PRO A 434 -1.66 6.38 -11.88
CA PRO A 434 -1.96 5.64 -13.09
C PRO A 434 -0.95 4.50 -13.29
N ILE A 435 -1.43 3.35 -13.76
CA ILE A 435 -0.54 2.24 -14.13
C ILE A 435 0.26 2.63 -15.36
N GLN A 436 1.58 2.49 -15.26
CA GLN A 436 2.50 2.87 -16.33
C GLN A 436 2.16 2.15 -17.65
N GLY A 437 1.96 2.94 -18.71
CA GLY A 437 1.71 2.45 -20.06
C GLY A 437 0.28 1.98 -20.33
N VAL A 438 -0.64 2.11 -19.37
CA VAL A 438 -2.02 1.62 -19.47
C VAL A 438 -3.03 2.64 -18.91
N PRO A 439 -4.05 3.05 -19.68
CA PRO A 439 -5.12 3.91 -19.17
C PRO A 439 -5.95 3.22 -18.07
N ASP A 440 -6.41 3.96 -17.07
CA ASP A 440 -7.13 3.41 -15.91
C ASP A 440 -8.45 2.71 -16.25
N TRP A 441 -9.12 3.15 -17.31
CA TRP A 441 -10.35 2.52 -17.79
C TRP A 441 -10.09 1.19 -18.53
N ALA A 442 -8.86 0.92 -18.95
CA ALA A 442 -8.57 -0.19 -19.85
C ALA A 442 -8.65 -1.56 -19.17
N PRO A 443 -8.09 -1.80 -17.95
CA PRO A 443 -8.19 -3.11 -17.30
C PRO A 443 -9.62 -3.56 -17.01
N PRO A 444 -10.51 -2.72 -16.42
CA PRO A 444 -11.90 -3.13 -16.20
C PRO A 444 -12.63 -3.46 -17.51
N VAL A 445 -12.43 -2.65 -18.56
CA VAL A 445 -13.05 -2.90 -19.87
C VAL A 445 -12.54 -4.19 -20.49
N ALA A 446 -11.23 -4.47 -20.42
CA ALA A 446 -10.64 -5.69 -20.95
C ALA A 446 -11.20 -6.94 -20.26
N LEU A 447 -11.36 -6.90 -18.93
CA LEU A 447 -11.93 -8.00 -18.13
C LEU A 447 -13.38 -8.33 -18.57
N VAL A 448 -14.21 -7.30 -18.72
CA VAL A 448 -15.60 -7.45 -19.18
C VAL A 448 -15.64 -7.95 -20.62
N MET A 449 -14.84 -7.36 -21.51
CA MET A 449 -14.76 -7.76 -22.92
C MET A 449 -14.34 -9.21 -23.08
N LEU A 450 -13.30 -9.66 -22.36
CA LEU A 450 -12.85 -11.05 -22.39
C LEU A 450 -13.94 -12.02 -21.91
N THR A 451 -14.66 -11.64 -20.85
CA THR A 451 -15.80 -12.42 -20.34
C THR A 451 -16.89 -12.57 -21.41
N VAL A 452 -17.26 -11.48 -22.09
CA VAL A 452 -18.28 -11.50 -23.15
C VAL A 452 -17.82 -12.32 -24.36
N ILE A 453 -16.56 -12.15 -24.79
CA ILE A 453 -15.98 -12.90 -25.91
C ILE A 453 -16.00 -14.40 -25.61
N LEU A 454 -15.55 -14.82 -24.42
CA LEU A 454 -15.55 -16.23 -24.02
C LEU A 454 -16.96 -16.79 -23.88
N LEU A 455 -17.92 -15.98 -23.43
CA LEU A 455 -19.31 -16.40 -23.33
C LEU A 455 -19.91 -16.66 -24.72
N LEU A 456 -19.64 -15.78 -25.69
CA LEU A 456 -20.04 -15.95 -27.08
C LEU A 456 -19.37 -17.17 -27.72
N ALA A 457 -18.08 -17.36 -27.49
CA ALA A 457 -17.32 -18.52 -27.97
C ALA A 457 -17.89 -19.83 -27.39
N ALA A 458 -18.17 -19.87 -26.09
CA ALA A 458 -18.77 -21.03 -25.43
C ALA A 458 -20.16 -21.35 -26.00
N MET A 459 -20.99 -20.34 -26.24
CA MET A 459 -22.30 -20.50 -26.88
C MET A 459 -22.17 -21.10 -28.28
N GLU A 460 -21.27 -20.58 -29.11
CA GLU A 460 -21.08 -21.04 -30.49
C GLU A 460 -20.57 -22.49 -30.52
N ILE A 461 -19.52 -22.80 -29.76
CA ILE A 461 -18.92 -24.15 -29.69
C ILE A 461 -19.95 -25.17 -29.20
N PHE A 462 -20.73 -24.83 -28.16
CA PHE A 462 -21.78 -25.70 -27.65
C PHE A 462 -22.86 -25.98 -28.70
N THR A 463 -23.27 -24.97 -29.46
CA THR A 463 -24.31 -25.15 -30.49
C THR A 463 -23.86 -26.03 -31.66
N ARG A 464 -22.58 -25.94 -32.08
CA ARG A 464 -22.02 -26.74 -33.18
C ARG A 464 -21.72 -28.18 -32.79
N ARG A 465 -21.28 -28.43 -31.56
CA ARG A 465 -20.87 -29.78 -31.11
C ARG A 465 -22.01 -30.68 -30.65
N VAL A 466 -23.19 -30.13 -30.40
CA VAL A 466 -24.38 -30.90 -29.99
C VAL A 466 -25.26 -31.27 -31.20
N THR A 467 -24.91 -30.81 -32.42
CA THR A 467 -25.54 -31.24 -33.68
C THR A 467 -24.87 -32.43 -34.36
N GLU A 468 -23.59 -32.66 -34.05
CA GLU A 468 -22.82 -33.84 -34.47
C GLU A 468 -23.04 -34.98 -33.47
#